data_AF-A0AAI8HNK1-F1
#
_entry.id   AF-A0AAI8HNK1-F1
#
_cell.length_a   1.000
_cell.length_b   1.000
_cell.length_c   1.000
_cell.angle_alpha   90.00
_cell.angle_beta   90.00
_cell.angle_gamma   90.00
#
_symmetry.space_group_name_H-M   'P 1'
#
loop_
_entity.id
_entity.type
_entity.pdbx_description
1 polymer ?
#
loop_
_entity_poly.entity_id
_entity_poly.type
_entity_poly.pdbx_seq_one_letter_code
_entity_poly.pdbx_strand_id
1 'polypeptide(L)'
;MKFKKVLTGSALSLALLVSAAPAFAASPTADGGSHKTAAPQAVLKTIYIKANTRGELLNVTVFAGVKYYLKDAKQNSDGTWTGEYQGWF
;
A
#
# COMPACT_ATOMS: atom_id res chain seq x y z
N MET A 1 69.63 20.18 -18.03
CA MET A 1 70.06 21.04 -16.89
C MET A 1 69.02 20.90 -15.77
N LYS A 2 69.49 20.73 -14.52
CA LYS A 2 68.72 20.62 -13.27
C LYS A 2 68.46 22.00 -12.67
N PHE A 3 67.23 22.35 -12.28
CA PHE A 3 66.91 23.34 -11.21
C PHE A 3 65.50 23.02 -10.69
N LYS A 4 65.31 22.44 -9.49
CA LYS A 4 65.43 22.94 -8.10
C LYS A 4 64.06 23.28 -7.51
N LYS A 5 63.81 22.62 -6.38
CA LYS A 5 62.65 22.66 -5.48
C LYS A 5 62.73 23.89 -4.57
N VAL A 6 61.69 24.74 -4.48
CA VAL A 6 61.49 25.80 -3.47
C VAL A 6 59.97 26.09 -3.45
N LEU A 7 59.21 25.68 -2.43
CA LEU A 7 59.01 26.28 -1.09
C LEU A 7 57.74 27.15 -1.09
N THR A 8 56.73 26.61 -0.42
CA THR A 8 55.89 27.30 0.58
C THR A 8 55.03 28.49 0.14
N GLY A 9 53.74 28.29 0.39
CA GLY A 9 52.98 29.28 1.13
C GLY A 9 52.30 30.32 0.27
N SER A 10 51.04 30.06 -0.05
CA SER A 10 50.07 31.13 -0.29
C SER A 10 48.72 30.67 0.23
N ALA A 11 48.49 31.10 1.47
CA ALA A 11 47.24 31.52 2.06
C ALA A 11 45.97 30.70 1.72
N LEU A 12 45.56 29.91 2.71
CA LEU A 12 44.17 29.59 3.00
C LEU A 12 43.41 30.91 3.29
N SER A 13 43.06 31.65 2.25
CA SER A 13 42.27 32.88 2.37
C SER A 13 40.79 32.57 2.18
N LEU A 14 40.18 32.44 3.35
CA LEU A 14 38.76 32.59 3.68
C LEU A 14 38.09 33.78 2.97
N ALA A 15 37.52 33.55 1.78
CA ALA A 15 36.56 34.44 1.13
C ALA A 15 35.81 33.58 0.08
N LEU A 16 34.55 33.22 0.23
CA LEU A 16 33.40 34.07 0.49
C LEU A 16 32.37 33.32 1.33
N LEU A 17 32.03 33.91 2.46
CA LEU A 17 30.77 33.65 3.15
C LEU A 17 29.63 33.99 2.17
N VAL A 18 29.15 32.99 1.43
CA VAL A 18 27.91 33.07 0.65
C VAL A 18 26.79 33.27 1.66
N SER A 19 26.53 34.54 1.94
CA SER A 19 25.40 35.00 2.73
C SER A 19 24.13 34.55 2.02
N ALA A 20 23.44 33.61 2.68
CA ALA A 20 22.00 33.50 2.80
C ALA A 20 21.15 34.05 1.64
N ALA A 21 20.57 33.16 0.86
CA ALA A 21 19.12 32.97 0.85
C ALA A 21 18.79 31.73 0.01
N PRO A 22 18.21 30.66 0.58
CA PRO A 22 17.38 29.80 -0.23
C PRO A 22 16.12 30.62 -0.55
N ALA A 23 16.02 31.13 -1.78
CA ALA A 23 14.75 31.55 -2.32
C ALA A 23 13.90 30.28 -2.49
N PHE A 24 13.22 29.87 -1.41
CA PHE A 24 12.14 28.91 -1.51
C PHE A 24 11.07 29.57 -2.37
N ALA A 25 11.07 29.21 -3.65
CA ALA A 25 9.98 29.46 -4.55
C ALA A 25 8.67 29.12 -3.83
N ALA A 26 7.81 30.12 -3.65
CA ALA A 26 6.46 29.90 -3.18
C ALA A 26 5.81 28.91 -4.15
N SER A 27 5.64 27.68 -3.70
CA SER A 27 4.93 26.65 -4.45
C SER A 27 3.45 27.08 -4.53
N PRO A 28 2.76 26.78 -5.65
CA PRO A 28 1.38 27.18 -5.82
C PRO A 28 0.55 26.57 -4.68
N THR A 29 -0.38 27.37 -4.16
CA THR A 29 -1.45 26.91 -3.27
C THR A 29 -2.08 25.68 -3.89
N ALA A 30 -1.78 24.51 -3.31
CA ALA A 30 -2.53 23.29 -3.56
C ALA A 30 -3.88 23.47 -2.87
N ASP A 31 -4.81 24.03 -3.62
CA ASP A 31 -6.24 23.92 -3.34
C ASP A 31 -6.60 22.44 -3.30
N GLY A 32 -7.42 22.05 -2.33
CA GLY A 32 -7.94 20.69 -2.22
C GLY A 32 -7.14 19.78 -1.30
N GLY A 33 -7.13 20.10 -0.01
CA GLY A 33 -6.99 19.10 1.06
C GLY A 33 -8.17 18.12 1.02
N SER A 34 -8.25 17.28 -0.02
CA SER A 34 -8.95 16.02 0.09
C SER A 34 -8.17 15.19 1.09
N HIS A 35 -8.58 15.24 2.36
CA HIS A 35 -8.35 14.13 3.26
C HIS A 35 -8.82 12.87 2.52
N LYS A 36 -7.89 12.16 1.89
CA LYS A 36 -8.06 10.74 1.63
C LYS A 36 -8.14 10.12 3.02
N THR A 37 -9.34 10.09 3.59
CA THR A 37 -9.71 9.12 4.60
C THR A 37 -9.17 7.81 4.06
N ALA A 38 -8.17 7.24 4.73
CA ALA A 38 -7.63 5.95 4.36
C ALA A 38 -8.84 5.02 4.24
N ALA A 39 -9.17 4.61 3.02
CA ALA A 39 -10.25 3.66 2.82
C ALA A 39 -9.87 2.45 3.70
N PRO A 40 -10.79 1.92 4.52
CA PRO A 40 -10.50 0.70 5.25
C PRO A 40 -9.98 -0.31 4.25
N GLN A 41 -8.75 -0.77 4.48
CA GLN A 41 -8.11 -1.76 3.63
C GLN A 41 -9.03 -2.97 3.58
N ALA A 42 -9.46 -3.34 2.38
CA ALA A 42 -10.36 -4.46 2.20
C ALA A 42 -9.70 -5.73 2.77
N VAL A 43 -10.29 -6.31 3.80
CA VAL A 43 -9.82 -7.54 4.44
C VAL A 43 -10.56 -8.70 3.81
N LEU A 44 -9.81 -9.68 3.29
CA LEU A 44 -10.40 -10.92 2.80
C LEU A 44 -10.92 -11.72 3.99
N LYS A 45 -12.21 -12.05 3.94
CA LYS A 45 -12.89 -12.87 4.95
C LYS A 45 -13.46 -14.12 4.30
N THR A 46 -13.19 -15.25 4.92
CA THR A 46 -13.70 -16.56 4.50
C THR A 46 -14.82 -17.00 5.43
N ILE A 47 -15.93 -17.49 4.87
CA ILE A 47 -17.04 -18.11 5.59
C ILE A 47 -17.34 -19.50 5.02
N TYR A 48 -17.88 -20.38 5.85
CA TYR A 48 -18.24 -21.73 5.45
C TYR A 48 -19.74 -21.93 5.63
N ILE A 49 -20.40 -22.43 4.58
CA ILE A 49 -21.84 -22.71 4.58
C ILE A 49 -22.03 -24.20 4.33
N LYS A 50 -22.78 -24.87 5.22
CA LYS A 50 -23.15 -26.27 5.09
C LYS A 50 -24.49 -26.38 4.37
N ALA A 51 -24.57 -27.33 3.45
CA ALA A 51 -25.76 -27.64 2.65
C ALA A 51 -25.97 -29.17 2.58
N ASN A 52 -27.18 -29.62 2.32
CA ASN A 52 -27.47 -31.04 2.11
C ASN A 52 -27.10 -31.47 0.69
N THR A 53 -27.28 -30.57 -0.28
CA THR A 53 -26.94 -30.83 -1.68
C THR A 53 -26.04 -29.75 -2.24
N ARG A 54 -25.25 -30.07 -3.27
CA ARG A 54 -24.40 -29.08 -3.96
C ARG A 54 -25.22 -27.93 -4.55
N GLY A 55 -26.45 -28.20 -5.01
CA GLY A 55 -27.30 -27.20 -5.67
C GLY A 55 -27.78 -26.09 -4.75
N GLU A 56 -27.81 -26.32 -3.43
CA GLU A 56 -28.15 -25.32 -2.42
C GLU A 56 -27.03 -24.28 -2.21
N LEU A 57 -25.79 -24.60 -2.60
CA LEU A 57 -24.65 -23.68 -2.51
C LEU A 57 -24.68 -22.70 -3.68
N LEU A 58 -25.32 -21.55 -3.47
CA LEU A 58 -25.38 -20.43 -4.41
C LEU A 58 -23.97 -19.90 -4.73
N ASN A 59 -23.71 -19.47 -5.97
CA ASN A 59 -22.42 -18.87 -6.34
C ASN A 59 -22.10 -17.58 -5.57
N VAL A 60 -23.13 -16.85 -5.13
CA VAL A 60 -23.00 -15.60 -4.38
C VAL A 60 -23.95 -15.64 -3.19
N THR A 61 -23.45 -15.25 -2.03
CA THR A 61 -24.23 -15.08 -0.81
C THR A 61 -23.97 -13.71 -0.20
N VAL A 62 -24.97 -13.15 0.47
CA VAL A 62 -24.83 -11.87 1.16
C VAL A 62 -24.95 -12.14 2.66
N PHE A 63 -23.91 -11.82 3.41
CA PHE A 63 -23.89 -11.97 4.85
C PHE A 63 -23.44 -10.66 5.49
N ALA A 64 -24.26 -10.14 6.42
CA ALA A 64 -24.03 -8.85 7.07
C ALA A 64 -23.77 -7.68 6.08
N GLY A 65 -24.47 -7.66 4.93
CA GLY A 65 -24.31 -6.64 3.89
C GLY A 65 -23.10 -6.81 2.97
N VAL A 66 -22.23 -7.79 3.23
CA VAL A 66 -21.05 -8.09 2.40
C VAL A 66 -21.38 -9.24 1.44
N LYS A 67 -20.99 -9.07 0.17
CA LYS A 67 -21.08 -10.13 -0.85
C LYS A 67 -19.91 -11.08 -0.70
N TYR A 68 -20.20 -12.36 -0.56
CA TYR A 68 -19.22 -13.43 -0.61
C TYR A 68 -19.46 -14.31 -1.83
N TYR A 69 -18.37 -14.72 -2.46
CA TYR A 69 -18.37 -15.54 -3.67
C TYR A 69 -17.92 -16.96 -3.31
N LEU A 70 -18.63 -17.95 -3.85
CA LEU A 70 -18.27 -19.35 -3.68
C LEU A 70 -16.91 -19.60 -4.33
N LYS A 71 -15.92 -19.94 -3.50
CA LYS A 71 -14.56 -20.22 -3.93
C LYS A 71 -14.36 -21.71 -4.17
N ASP A 72 -14.89 -22.54 -3.29
CA ASP A 72 -14.79 -23.98 -3.36
C ASP A 72 -16.04 -24.64 -2.76
N ALA A 73 -16.34 -25.87 -3.16
CA ALA A 73 -17.42 -26.66 -2.59
C ALA A 73 -16.96 -28.10 -2.47
N LYS A 74 -16.89 -28.60 -1.23
CA LYS A 74 -16.46 -29.96 -0.91
C LYS A 74 -17.62 -30.80 -0.37
N GLN A 75 -17.64 -32.07 -0.75
CA GLN A 75 -18.52 -33.04 -0.13
C GLN A 75 -17.86 -33.58 1.14
N ASN A 76 -18.61 -33.60 2.24
CA ASN A 76 -18.20 -34.18 3.51
C ASN A 76 -18.45 -35.70 3.49
N SER A 77 -17.78 -36.44 4.38
CA SER A 77 -17.99 -37.89 4.58
C SER A 77 -19.45 -38.26 4.84
N ASP A 78 -20.20 -37.35 5.48
CA ASP A 78 -21.59 -37.56 5.89
C ASP A 78 -22.60 -37.31 4.74
N GLY A 79 -22.13 -37.18 3.50
CA GLY A 79 -22.94 -36.91 2.31
C GLY A 79 -23.35 -35.45 2.11
N THR A 80 -23.26 -34.63 3.17
CA THR A 80 -23.49 -33.17 3.11
C THR A 80 -22.40 -32.42 2.35
N TRP A 81 -22.67 -31.19 1.93
CA TRP A 81 -21.75 -30.31 1.23
C TRP A 81 -21.34 -29.12 2.10
N THR A 82 -20.11 -28.66 1.94
CA THR A 82 -19.60 -27.42 2.56
C THR A 82 -19.07 -26.50 1.47
N GLY A 83 -19.67 -25.32 1.32
CA GLY A 83 -19.17 -24.26 0.46
C GLY A 83 -18.22 -23.34 1.23
N GLU A 84 -17.04 -23.10 0.67
CA GLU A 84 -16.12 -22.05 1.10
C GLU A 84 -16.40 -20.78 0.31
N TYR A 85 -16.65 -19.68 1.01
CA TYR A 85 -17.02 -18.41 0.44
C TYR A 85 -16.04 -17.33 0.86
N GLN A 86 -15.61 -16.50 -0.08
CA GLN A 86 -14.68 -15.39 0.17
C GLN A 86 -15.32 -14.06 -0.19
N GLY A 87 -15.22 -13.10 0.72
CA GLY A 87 -15.72 -11.75 0.58
C GLY A 87 -14.70 -10.75 1.07
N TRP A 88 -14.88 -9.50 0.67
CA TRP A 88 -14.01 -8.39 1.06
C TRP A 88 -14.82 -7.43 1.94
N PHE A 89 -14.30 -7.13 3.13
CA PHE A 89 -14.88 -6.20 4.10
C PHE A 89 -13.96 -4.99 4.32
#